data_AF-A0A3C1FMN5-F1
#
_entry.id   AF-A0A3C1FMN5-F1
#
_cell.length_a   1.000
_cell.length_b   1.000
_cell.length_c   1.000
_cell.angle_alpha   90.00
_cell.angle_beta   90.00
_cell.angle_gamma   90.00
#
_symmetry.space_group_name_H-M   'P 1'
#
loop_
_entity.id
_entity.type
_entity.pdbx_description
1 polymer ?
#
loop_
_entity_poly.entity_id
_entity_poly.type
_entity_poly.pdbx_seq_one_letter_code
_entity_poly.pdbx_strand_id
1 'polypeptide(L)'
;DGWRDRRADGGVVIDVDRNEILVDGLSMPHSPRMHNGKLWVCNSGTGHLGTIDPVAGVFNPVTFCPGYLRGLSFVGDYAVAGLSLPRHKTFSGLALDDNLARSDAEPRCGLVVIDTRTGDLVHWLRISGVVQELYDVVALPGARRPSALGLKTDEIRRVLSIAPAADAD
;
A
#
# COMPACT_ATOMS: atom_id res chain seq x y z
N ASP A 1 1.47 -19.61 14.88
CA ASP A 1 0.81 -18.38 14.40
C ASP A 1 0.60 -18.41 12.88
N GLY A 2 -0.49 -19.02 12.38
CA GLY A 2 -0.97 -18.98 10.98
C GLY A 2 0.01 -18.52 9.89
N TRP A 3 -0.34 -17.45 9.18
CA TRP A 3 0.49 -16.89 8.09
C TRP A 3 1.78 -16.20 8.56
N ARG A 4 1.90 -15.89 9.87
CA ARG A 4 3.11 -15.24 10.44
C ARG A 4 4.29 -16.20 10.52
N ASP A 5 4.04 -17.51 10.52
CA ASP A 5 5.10 -18.52 10.46
C ASP A 5 5.62 -18.70 9.02
N ARG A 6 4.87 -18.27 8.00
CA ARG A 6 5.21 -18.32 6.57
C ARG A 6 5.20 -16.93 5.92
N ARG A 7 6.00 -16.00 6.47
CA ARG A 7 6.07 -14.61 5.98
C ARG A 7 6.63 -14.47 4.57
N ALA A 8 7.51 -15.39 4.17
CA ALA A 8 8.18 -15.32 2.88
C ALA A 8 7.23 -15.60 1.71
N ASP A 9 6.32 -16.56 1.86
CA ASP A 9 5.57 -17.15 0.75
C ASP A 9 4.16 -17.65 1.13
N GLY A 10 3.74 -17.52 2.40
CA GLY A 10 2.47 -18.06 2.87
C GLY A 10 1.25 -17.19 2.58
N GLY A 11 1.44 -16.04 1.94
CA GLY A 11 0.38 -15.10 1.60
C GLY A 11 -0.42 -15.54 0.38
N VAL A 12 -1.73 -15.30 0.42
CA VAL A 12 -2.67 -15.66 -0.64
C VAL A 12 -3.60 -14.50 -0.96
N VAL A 13 -4.19 -14.52 -2.15
CA VAL A 13 -5.38 -13.73 -2.50
C VAL A 13 -6.52 -14.70 -2.79
N ILE A 14 -7.67 -14.46 -2.19
CA ILE A 14 -8.83 -15.35 -2.27
C ILE A 14 -9.97 -14.60 -2.95
N ASP A 15 -10.61 -15.25 -3.91
CA ASP A 15 -11.94 -14.90 -4.38
C ASP A 15 -12.95 -15.44 -3.37
N VAL A 16 -13.58 -14.53 -2.63
CA VAL A 16 -14.50 -14.90 -1.54
C VAL A 16 -15.81 -15.48 -2.07
N ASP A 17 -16.30 -14.98 -3.21
CA ASP A 17 -17.58 -15.42 -3.77
C ASP A 17 -17.46 -16.84 -4.34
N ARG A 18 -16.33 -17.14 -4.99
CA ARG A 18 -16.02 -18.48 -5.51
C ARG A 18 -15.41 -19.41 -4.46
N ASN A 19 -14.94 -18.87 -3.34
CA ASN A 19 -14.16 -19.58 -2.33
C ASN A 19 -12.91 -20.26 -2.93
N GLU A 20 -12.18 -19.52 -3.77
CA GLU A 20 -11.03 -20.01 -4.54
C GLU A 20 -9.78 -19.17 -4.23
N ILE A 21 -8.61 -19.83 -4.19
CA ILE A 21 -7.32 -19.12 -4.13
C ILE A 21 -6.99 -18.66 -5.54
N LEU A 22 -6.91 -17.34 -5.76
CA LEU A 22 -6.51 -16.75 -7.04
C LEU A 22 -5.00 -16.80 -7.23
N VAL A 23 -4.24 -16.62 -6.15
CA VAL A 23 -2.78 -16.71 -6.14
C VAL A 23 -2.29 -17.04 -4.73
N ASP A 24 -1.20 -17.80 -4.64
CA ASP A 24 -0.44 -18.06 -3.42
C ASP A 24 1.04 -17.70 -3.61
N GLY A 25 1.89 -18.00 -2.63
CA GLY A 25 3.33 -17.70 -2.73
C GLY A 25 3.68 -16.23 -2.46
N LEU A 26 2.72 -15.39 -2.04
CA LEU A 26 2.97 -13.98 -1.79
C LEU A 26 3.66 -13.77 -0.45
N SER A 27 4.56 -12.78 -0.40
CA SER A 27 5.22 -12.36 0.83
C SER A 27 4.45 -11.23 1.49
N MET A 28 3.66 -11.58 2.49
CA MET A 28 2.87 -10.61 3.28
C MET A 28 2.06 -9.64 2.40
N PRO A 29 1.11 -10.12 1.57
CA PRO A 29 0.34 -9.28 0.66
C PRO A 29 -0.55 -8.29 1.42
N HIS A 30 -0.62 -7.04 0.94
CA HIS A 30 -1.44 -5.98 1.51
C HIS A 30 -2.19 -5.20 0.43
N SER A 31 -3.21 -4.46 0.88
CA SER A 31 -3.89 -3.41 0.12
C SER A 31 -4.42 -3.83 -1.26
N PRO A 32 -5.17 -4.95 -1.39
CA PRO A 32 -5.78 -5.30 -2.65
C PRO A 32 -6.74 -4.19 -3.13
N ARG A 33 -6.65 -3.83 -4.41
CA ARG A 33 -7.47 -2.79 -5.05
C ARG A 33 -7.78 -3.16 -6.49
N MET A 34 -9.03 -2.98 -6.92
CA MET A 34 -9.38 -3.02 -8.33
C MET A 34 -9.11 -1.67 -8.98
N HIS A 35 -8.40 -1.64 -10.10
CA HIS A 35 -8.17 -0.43 -10.88
C HIS A 35 -7.92 -0.76 -12.36
N ASN A 36 -8.63 -0.07 -13.26
CA ASN A 36 -8.56 -0.28 -14.71
C ASN A 36 -8.67 -1.76 -15.13
N GLY A 37 -9.62 -2.48 -14.52
CA GLY A 37 -9.89 -3.90 -14.81
C GLY A 37 -8.86 -4.88 -14.27
N LYS A 38 -7.85 -4.43 -13.51
CA LYS A 38 -6.82 -5.28 -12.91
C LYS A 38 -6.92 -5.28 -11.39
N LEU A 39 -6.59 -6.40 -10.77
CA LEU A 39 -6.43 -6.52 -9.32
C LEU A 39 -4.99 -6.20 -8.94
N TRP A 40 -4.78 -5.07 -8.27
CA TRP A 40 -3.48 -4.62 -7.77
C TRP A 40 -3.26 -5.05 -6.33
N VAL A 41 -2.03 -5.44 -6.00
CA VAL A 41 -1.65 -5.93 -4.66
C VAL A 41 -0.23 -5.46 -4.32
N CYS A 42 -0.03 -5.06 -3.07
CA CYS A 42 1.30 -4.82 -2.51
C CYS A 42 1.89 -6.15 -2.02
N ASN A 43 2.85 -6.73 -2.76
CA ASN A 43 3.63 -7.88 -2.28
C ASN A 43 4.71 -7.39 -1.31
N SER A 44 4.29 -7.11 -0.08
CA SER A 44 4.95 -6.13 0.79
C SER A 44 6.31 -6.62 1.29
N GLY A 45 6.44 -7.93 1.51
CA GLY A 45 7.70 -8.55 1.91
C GLY A 45 8.74 -8.66 0.79
N THR A 46 8.37 -8.34 -0.46
CA THR A 46 9.32 -8.21 -1.57
C THR A 46 9.57 -6.76 -1.98
N GLY A 47 8.77 -5.80 -1.47
CA GLY A 47 8.81 -4.41 -1.90
C GLY A 47 8.20 -4.16 -3.29
N HIS A 48 7.48 -5.11 -3.87
CA HIS A 48 6.90 -4.94 -5.20
C HIS A 48 5.41 -4.60 -5.15
N LEU A 49 5.01 -3.58 -5.91
CA LEU A 49 3.64 -3.38 -6.34
C LEU A 49 3.44 -4.13 -7.66
N GLY A 50 2.29 -4.76 -7.83
CA GLY A 50 1.97 -5.46 -9.06
C GLY A 50 0.51 -5.85 -9.17
N THR A 51 0.19 -6.62 -10.21
CA THR A 51 -1.17 -7.08 -10.49
C THR A 51 -1.28 -8.60 -10.44
N ILE A 52 -2.44 -9.11 -10.03
CA ILE A 52 -2.77 -10.54 -10.11
C ILE A 52 -3.35 -10.84 -11.48
N ASP A 53 -2.81 -11.88 -12.13
CA ASP A 53 -3.50 -12.58 -13.22
C ASP A 53 -4.26 -13.77 -12.61
N PRO A 54 -5.59 -13.70 -12.50
CA PRO A 54 -6.37 -14.76 -11.86
C PRO A 54 -6.50 -16.02 -12.73
N VAL A 55 -6.22 -15.94 -14.04
CA VAL A 55 -6.29 -17.10 -14.95
C VAL A 55 -4.98 -17.89 -14.86
N ALA A 56 -3.85 -17.19 -14.89
CA ALA A 56 -2.54 -17.82 -14.75
C ALA A 56 -2.21 -18.16 -13.28
N GLY A 57 -2.89 -17.53 -12.32
CA GLY A 57 -2.67 -17.74 -10.90
C GLY A 57 -1.36 -17.12 -10.39
N VAL A 58 -0.93 -16.01 -10.99
CA VAL A 58 0.39 -15.42 -10.73
C VAL A 58 0.32 -13.94 -10.37
N PHE A 59 1.30 -13.50 -9.58
CA PHE A 59 1.59 -12.09 -9.34
C PHE A 59 2.58 -11.57 -10.38
N ASN A 60 2.16 -10.55 -11.12
CA ASN A 60 2.99 -9.85 -12.10
C ASN A 60 3.56 -8.59 -11.44
N PRO A 61 4.84 -8.57 -11.03
CA PRO A 61 5.46 -7.38 -10.46
C PRO A 61 5.50 -6.26 -11.51
N VAL A 62 5.19 -5.04 -11.08
CA VAL A 62 5.20 -3.84 -11.94
C VAL A 62 6.31 -2.89 -11.50
N THR A 63 6.40 -2.61 -10.19
CA THR A 63 7.35 -1.61 -9.67
C THR A 63 7.96 -2.06 -8.36
N PHE A 64 9.29 -2.07 -8.27
CA PHE A 64 9.98 -2.17 -6.99
C PHE A 64 9.96 -0.82 -6.26
N CYS A 65 9.57 -0.85 -5.00
CA CYS A 65 9.54 0.30 -4.12
C CYS A 65 10.46 0.04 -2.91
N PRO A 66 11.37 0.97 -2.58
CA PRO A 66 12.39 0.75 -1.54
C PRO A 66 11.79 0.90 -0.13
N GLY A 67 10.91 -0.02 0.26
CA GLY A 67 10.26 -0.05 1.58
C GLY A 67 9.14 -1.08 1.65
N TYR A 68 8.62 -1.30 2.87
CA TYR A 68 7.50 -2.21 3.09
C TYR A 68 6.19 -1.54 2.66
N LEU A 69 5.64 -1.98 1.53
CA LEU A 69 4.44 -1.38 0.92
C LEU A 69 3.19 -1.58 1.78
N ARG A 70 2.47 -0.50 2.07
CA ARG A 70 1.15 -0.52 2.73
C ARG A 70 0.32 0.69 2.33
N GLY A 71 -0.97 0.47 2.21
CA GLY A 71 -1.87 1.45 1.61
C GLY A 71 -1.68 1.52 0.10
N LEU A 72 -2.80 1.60 -0.60
CA LEU A 72 -2.82 1.78 -2.03
C LEU A 72 -4.07 2.55 -2.42
N SER A 73 -3.88 3.63 -3.16
CA SER A 73 -4.94 4.45 -3.75
C SER A 73 -4.57 4.81 -5.18
N PHE A 74 -5.55 5.24 -5.97
CA PHE A 74 -5.36 5.60 -7.37
C PHE A 74 -5.92 7.00 -7.64
N VAL A 75 -5.20 7.76 -8.48
CA VAL A 75 -5.62 9.08 -8.99
C VAL A 75 -5.37 9.09 -10.50
N GLY A 76 -6.44 8.92 -11.28
CA GLY A 76 -6.30 8.70 -12.73
C GLY A 76 -5.42 7.48 -13.00
N ASP A 77 -4.40 7.65 -13.84
CA ASP A 77 -3.44 6.59 -14.21
C ASP A 77 -2.30 6.39 -13.18
N TYR A 78 -2.38 7.03 -12.00
CA TYR A 78 -1.31 6.98 -11.00
C TYR A 78 -1.72 6.18 -9.76
N ALA A 79 -0.88 5.23 -9.37
CA ALA A 79 -0.95 4.59 -8.07
C ALA A 79 -0.19 5.42 -7.04
N VAL A 80 -0.80 5.64 -5.88
CA VAL A 80 -0.16 6.22 -4.69
C VAL A 80 -0.07 5.11 -3.65
N ALA A 81 1.14 4.77 -3.24
CA ALA A 81 1.39 3.72 -2.26
C ALA A 81 2.22 4.25 -1.08
N GLY A 82 1.92 3.76 0.13
CA GLY A 82 2.71 4.05 1.31
C GLY A 82 3.86 3.06 1.49
N LEU A 83 4.96 3.55 2.04
CA LEU A 83 6.12 2.77 2.44
C LEU A 83 6.33 2.93 3.95
N SER A 84 6.56 1.81 4.62
CA SER A 84 7.01 1.74 6.00
C SER A 84 8.46 1.27 6.05
N LEU A 85 9.19 1.68 7.11
CA LEU A 85 10.47 1.04 7.42
C LEU A 85 10.23 -0.41 7.87
N PRO A 86 11.08 -1.35 7.47
CA PRO A 86 11.02 -2.72 7.98
C PRO A 86 11.36 -2.74 9.48
N ARG A 87 10.43 -3.23 10.31
CA ARG A 87 10.60 -3.50 11.75
C ARG A 87 11.75 -4.45 11.99
N HIS A 88 12.56 -4.15 13.01
CA HIS A 88 13.42 -5.14 13.62
C HIS A 88 12.59 -6.33 14.16
N LYS A 89 12.93 -7.54 13.72
CA LYS A 89 12.34 -8.86 14.03
C LYS A 89 11.18 -9.34 13.13
N THR A 90 10.15 -8.53 12.87
CA THR A 90 8.97 -9.01 12.09
C THR A 90 9.14 -8.89 10.58
N PHE A 91 9.94 -7.95 10.09
CA PHE A 91 10.12 -7.71 8.65
C PHE A 91 11.57 -7.93 8.16
N SER A 92 12.46 -8.40 9.03
CA SER A 92 13.83 -8.80 8.69
C SER A 92 13.87 -10.22 8.12
N GLY A 93 14.79 -10.49 7.18
CA GLY A 93 14.95 -11.78 6.53
C GLY A 93 13.90 -12.05 5.45
N LEU A 94 13.31 -10.98 4.91
CA LEU A 94 12.40 -11.04 3.77
C LEU A 94 13.16 -10.73 2.49
N ALA A 95 12.62 -11.13 1.33
CA ALA A 95 13.19 -10.82 0.02
C ALA A 95 13.36 -9.31 -0.23
N LEU A 96 12.64 -8.47 0.51
CA LEU A 96 12.83 -7.02 0.53
C LEU A 96 14.28 -6.63 0.87
N ASP A 97 14.93 -7.29 1.82
CA ASP A 97 16.32 -6.98 2.22
C ASP A 97 17.27 -7.19 1.03
N ASP A 98 17.13 -8.32 0.33
CA ASP A 98 17.92 -8.64 -0.86
C ASP A 98 17.61 -7.71 -2.04
N ASN A 99 16.33 -7.33 -2.23
CA ASN A 99 15.93 -6.40 -3.28
C ASN A 99 16.51 -5.00 -3.04
N LEU A 100 16.47 -4.52 -1.79
CA LEU A 100 17.09 -3.24 -1.40
C LEU A 100 18.59 -3.25 -1.70
N ALA A 101 19.30 -4.33 -1.31
CA ALA A 101 20.72 -4.48 -1.58
C ALA A 101 21.03 -4.53 -3.09
N ARG A 102 20.25 -5.29 -3.87
CA ARG A 102 20.40 -5.35 -5.34
C ARG A 102 20.17 -4.02 -6.04
N SER A 103 19.31 -3.17 -5.48
CA SER A 103 18.99 -1.86 -6.03
C SER A 103 19.81 -0.71 -5.43
N ASP A 104 20.82 -1.00 -4.61
CA ASP A 104 21.62 -0.01 -3.87
C ASP A 104 20.75 1.05 -3.17
N ALA A 105 19.68 0.58 -2.52
CA ALA A 105 18.64 1.43 -1.95
C ALA A 105 18.52 1.23 -0.45
N GLU A 106 18.47 2.33 0.30
CA GLU A 106 18.05 2.32 1.70
C GLU A 106 16.52 2.23 1.82
N PRO A 107 15.99 1.54 2.85
CA PRO A 107 14.56 1.50 3.10
C PRO A 107 14.02 2.89 3.47
N ARG A 108 12.81 3.20 3.00
CA ARG A 108 12.17 4.51 3.16
C ARG A 108 10.79 4.39 3.83
N CYS A 109 10.47 5.37 4.67
CA CYS A 109 9.11 5.67 5.10
C CYS A 109 8.59 6.84 4.26
N GLY A 110 7.35 6.77 3.77
CA GLY A 110 6.80 7.84 2.94
C GLY A 110 5.81 7.38 1.89
N LEU A 111 5.54 8.22 0.92
CA LEU A 111 4.65 7.92 -0.21
C LEU A 111 5.45 7.82 -1.50
N VAL A 112 5.01 6.96 -2.40
CA VAL A 112 5.48 6.89 -3.78
C VAL A 112 4.30 7.02 -4.74
N VAL A 113 4.56 7.62 -5.90
CA VAL A 113 3.61 7.77 -6.99
C VAL A 113 4.15 7.04 -8.20
N ILE A 114 3.34 6.15 -8.75
CA ILE A 114 3.73 5.22 -9.81
C ILE A 114 2.78 5.42 -10.99
N ASP A 115 3.31 5.66 -12.18
CA ASP A 115 2.52 5.64 -13.41
C ASP A 115 2.14 4.20 -13.73
N THR A 116 0.85 3.88 -13.68
CA THR A 116 0.36 2.51 -13.86
C THR A 116 0.46 1.99 -15.29
N ARG A 117 0.71 2.88 -16.26
CA ARG A 117 0.85 2.53 -17.68
C ARG A 117 2.26 2.07 -18.01
N THR A 118 3.26 2.69 -17.39
CA THR A 118 4.69 2.37 -17.63
C THR A 118 5.31 1.54 -16.50
N GLY A 119 4.76 1.65 -15.29
CA GLY A 119 5.35 1.09 -14.06
C GLY A 119 6.41 2.00 -13.42
N ASP A 120 6.62 3.20 -13.95
CA ASP A 120 7.66 4.10 -13.44
C ASP A 120 7.24 4.74 -12.11
N LEU A 121 8.17 4.76 -11.15
CA LEU A 121 8.04 5.57 -9.94
C LEU A 121 8.37 7.02 -10.29
N VAL A 122 7.34 7.82 -10.53
CA VAL A 122 7.46 9.21 -11.04
C VAL A 122 7.65 10.25 -9.94
N HIS A 123 7.12 10.02 -8.73
CA HIS A 123 7.29 10.95 -7.60
C HIS A 123 7.38 10.22 -6.25
N TRP A 124 7.88 10.92 -5.25
CA TRP A 124 7.96 10.42 -3.88
C TRP A 124 7.90 11.55 -2.86
N LEU A 125 7.46 11.21 -1.65
CA LEU A 125 7.52 12.03 -0.45
C LEU A 125 8.16 11.20 0.66
N ARG A 126 9.29 11.64 1.20
CA ARG A 126 9.94 10.94 2.31
C ARG A 126 9.46 11.51 3.64
N ILE A 127 9.09 10.62 4.56
CA ILE A 127 8.77 10.95 5.94
C ILE A 127 9.92 10.47 6.82
N SER A 128 10.44 11.37 7.65
CA SER A 128 11.56 11.12 8.56
C SER A 128 11.17 11.48 9.99
N GLY A 129 11.86 10.90 10.96
CA GLY A 129 11.63 11.17 12.39
C GLY A 129 10.78 10.09 13.05
N VAL A 130 9.80 10.53 13.85
CA VAL A 130 9.00 9.62 14.70
C VAL A 130 8.05 8.72 13.92
N VAL A 131 7.66 9.13 12.72
CA VAL A 131 6.77 8.33 11.85
C VAL A 131 7.61 7.40 10.99
N GLN A 132 7.58 6.12 11.32
CA GLN A 132 8.32 5.06 10.63
C GLN A 132 7.39 4.10 9.87
N GLU A 133 6.08 4.21 10.08
CA GLU A 133 5.10 3.29 9.54
C GLU A 133 3.88 4.04 9.00
N LEU A 134 3.44 3.61 7.84
CA LEU A 134 2.18 3.98 7.22
C LEU A 134 1.33 2.72 7.07
N TYR A 135 0.05 2.84 7.39
CA TYR A 135 -0.88 1.70 7.34
C TYR A 135 -1.79 1.75 6.11
N ASP A 136 -2.19 2.96 5.71
CA ASP A 136 -3.04 3.16 4.53
C ASP A 136 -2.79 4.52 3.89
N VAL A 137 -3.21 4.67 2.63
CA VAL A 137 -3.26 5.93 1.90
C VAL A 137 -4.58 6.01 1.15
N VAL A 138 -5.22 7.18 1.19
CA VAL A 138 -6.48 7.45 0.51
C VAL A 138 -6.38 8.80 -0.20
N ALA A 139 -6.70 8.83 -1.48
CA ALA A 139 -6.89 10.06 -2.23
C ALA A 139 -8.29 10.65 -1.97
N LEU A 140 -8.37 11.95 -1.70
CA LEU A 140 -9.63 12.69 -1.50
C LEU A 140 -9.74 13.81 -2.55
N PRO A 141 -10.23 13.51 -3.77
CA PRO A 141 -10.36 14.51 -4.83
C PRO A 141 -11.23 15.69 -4.39
N GLY A 142 -10.79 16.91 -4.71
CA GLY A 142 -11.53 18.14 -4.37
C GLY A 142 -11.41 18.60 -2.91
N ALA A 143 -10.76 17.83 -2.02
CA ALA A 143 -10.54 18.25 -0.64
C ALA A 143 -9.50 19.37 -0.56
N ARG A 144 -9.91 20.57 -0.12
CA ARG A 144 -9.02 21.75 -0.02
C ARG A 144 -8.42 21.95 1.37
N ARG A 145 -9.12 21.53 2.42
CA ARG A 145 -8.72 21.69 3.83
C ARG A 145 -9.03 20.41 4.61
N PRO A 146 -8.31 19.32 4.34
CA PRO A 146 -8.52 18.08 5.08
C PRO A 146 -8.17 18.27 6.55
N SER A 147 -9.03 17.79 7.44
CA SER A 147 -8.79 17.73 8.88
C SER A 147 -9.18 16.35 9.39
N ALA A 148 -8.37 15.77 10.26
CA ALA A 148 -8.68 14.53 10.95
C ALA A 148 -8.68 14.78 12.46
N LEU A 149 -9.64 14.19 13.17
CA LEU A 149 -9.70 14.23 14.63
C LEU A 149 -9.14 12.93 15.19
N GLY A 150 -8.23 13.06 16.15
CA GLY A 150 -7.71 11.92 16.88
C GLY A 150 -8.76 11.32 17.81
N LEU A 151 -8.69 10.00 18.03
CA LEU A 151 -9.58 9.30 18.96
C LEU A 151 -9.17 9.41 20.44
N LYS A 152 -8.00 10.01 20.73
CA LYS A 152 -7.39 10.00 22.07
C LYS A 152 -7.79 11.18 22.94
N THR A 153 -8.15 12.32 22.34
CA THR A 153 -8.42 13.57 23.04
C THR A 153 -9.92 13.86 23.05
N ASP A 154 -10.35 14.69 24.00
CA ASP A 154 -11.74 15.15 24.11
C ASP A 154 -12.21 16.00 22.92
N GLU A 155 -11.29 16.44 22.05
CA GLU A 155 -11.58 17.25 20.85
C GLU A 155 -12.62 16.57 19.96
N ILE A 156 -12.60 15.25 19.85
CA ILE A 156 -13.58 14.49 19.06
C ILE A 156 -15.03 14.71 19.51
N ARG A 157 -15.26 15.03 20.79
CA ARG A 157 -16.60 15.29 21.34
C ARG A 157 -17.07 16.73 21.11
N ARG A 158 -16.16 17.62 20.73
CA ARG A 158 -16.39 19.08 20.75
C ARG A 158 -16.33 19.72 19.38
N VAL A 159 -15.70 19.08 18.39
CA VAL A 159 -15.65 19.61 17.04
C VAL A 159 -16.98 19.37 16.32
N LEU A 160 -17.62 20.48 15.96
CA LEU A 160 -18.79 20.51 15.10
C LEU A 160 -18.34 20.91 13.70
N SER A 161 -18.61 20.07 12.71
CA SER A 161 -18.44 20.41 11.29
C SER A 161 -19.80 20.71 10.69
N ILE A 162 -19.96 21.91 10.14
CA ILE A 162 -21.16 22.31 9.42
C ILE A 162 -20.84 22.14 7.93
N ALA A 163 -21.68 21.39 7.22
CA ALA A 163 -21.54 21.26 5.77
C ALA A 163 -21.62 22.65 5.13
N PRO A 164 -20.89 22.92 4.03
CA PRO A 164 -21.10 24.14 3.25
C PRO A 164 -22.60 24.31 2.96
N ALA A 165 -23.11 25.53 3.03
CA ALA A 165 -24.45 25.80 2.52
C ALA A 165 -24.49 25.29 1.08
N ALA A 166 -25.53 24.53 0.72
CA ALA A 166 -25.73 24.14 -0.66
C ALA A 166 -25.75 25.43 -1.49
N ASP A 167 -24.89 25.52 -2.49
CA ASP A 167 -24.92 26.63 -3.43
C ASP A 167 -26.34 26.69 -3.99
N ALA A 168 -27.01 27.83 -3.82
CA ALA A 168 -28.30 28.07 -4.46
C ALA A 168 -28.01 28.24 -5.95
N ASP A 169 -28.47 27.28 -6.76
CA ASP A 169 -28.45 27.34 -8.23
C ASP A 169 -29.00 28.67 -8.78
#